data_AF-A0A6A8D3P7-F1
#
_entry.id   AF-A0A6A8D3P7-F1
#
_cell.length_a   1.000
_cell.length_b   1.000
_cell.length_c   1.000
_cell.angle_alpha   90.00
_cell.angle_beta   90.00
_cell.angle_gamma   90.00
#
_symmetry.space_group_name_H-M   'P 1'
#
loop_
_entity.id
_entity.type
_entity.pdbx_description
1 polymer ?
#
loop_
_entity_poly.entity_id
_entity_poly.type
_entity_poly.pdbx_seq_one_letter_code
_entity_poly.pdbx_strand_id
1 'polypeptide(L)'
;MGLNFSNPKPESLIAFLIRAVTKEDDIVLDCFMGSATTQAVALKMHRQFIGVEQLDYINTISVPRLQKVISGEQGGISKDVNWQGGGSFVYAELMEKNMGYLKDLEKATTIDELSSVYQRMKQGADYDFRVDLNKYENDPERKNMSFEEQKALLIKMLNKNQLYFNENNIDDTNVHELISDSDYQFNKSFYGKENA
;
A
#
# COMPACT_ATOMS: atom_id res chain seq x y z
N MET A 1 -12.47 15.51 15.34
CA MET A 1 -11.88 14.80 14.18
C MET A 1 -10.48 15.37 13.99
N GLY A 2 -9.47 14.75 14.59
CA GLY A 2 -8.18 15.37 14.89
C GLY A 2 -6.99 14.59 14.35
N LEU A 3 -6.86 14.54 13.03
CA LEU A 3 -5.57 14.34 12.38
C LEU A 3 -5.33 15.58 11.53
N ASN A 4 -4.56 16.52 12.09
CA ASN A 4 -4.14 17.74 11.40
C ASN A 4 -2.87 17.39 10.63
N PHE A 5 -2.98 17.10 9.33
CA PHE A 5 -1.80 16.89 8.49
C PHE A 5 -0.99 18.19 8.53
N SER A 6 0.13 18.19 9.27
CA SER A 6 0.68 19.45 9.77
C SER A 6 1.40 20.26 8.71
N ASN A 7 1.84 19.62 7.61
CA ASN A 7 2.67 20.23 6.58
C ASN A 7 2.30 19.78 5.14
N PRO A 8 1.03 19.90 4.71
CA PRO A 8 0.68 19.58 3.33
C PRO A 8 1.41 20.52 2.38
N LYS A 9 1.85 20.00 1.23
CA LYS A 9 2.41 20.84 0.18
C LYS A 9 1.33 21.85 -0.29
N PRO A 10 1.67 23.13 -0.51
CA PRO A 10 0.73 24.09 -1.07
C PRO A 10 0.32 23.69 -2.50
N GLU A 11 -0.98 23.72 -2.81
CA GLU A 11 -1.48 23.38 -4.15
C GLU A 11 -0.91 24.31 -5.23
N SER A 12 -0.66 25.59 -4.92
CA SER A 12 -0.09 26.55 -5.87
C SER A 12 1.31 26.16 -6.36
N LEU A 13 2.16 25.61 -5.48
CA LEU A 13 3.48 25.12 -5.85
C LEU A 13 3.37 23.92 -6.80
N ILE A 14 2.50 22.97 -6.47
CA ILE A 14 2.30 21.78 -7.30
C ILE A 14 1.68 22.16 -8.64
N ALA A 15 0.74 23.11 -8.66
CA ALA A 15 0.12 23.61 -9.89
C ALA A 15 1.13 24.27 -10.83
N PHE A 16 2.06 25.05 -10.25
CA PHE A 16 3.18 25.63 -11.01
C PHE A 16 4.04 24.54 -11.66
N LEU A 17 4.43 23.52 -10.90
CA LEU A 17 5.26 22.42 -11.40
C LEU A 17 4.53 21.62 -12.48
N ILE A 18 3.30 21.16 -12.23
CA ILE A 18 2.48 20.42 -13.20
C ILE A 18 2.31 21.22 -14.49
N ARG A 19 1.99 22.52 -14.40
CA ARG A 19 1.83 23.38 -15.58
C ARG A 19 3.12 23.50 -16.39
N ALA A 20 4.27 23.52 -15.73
CA ALA A 20 5.55 23.72 -16.38
C ALA A 20 6.02 22.48 -17.17
N VAL A 21 5.61 21.27 -16.76
CA VAL A 21 6.14 20.01 -17.32
C VAL A 21 5.10 19.08 -17.93
N THR A 22 3.80 19.37 -17.81
CA THR A 22 2.74 18.52 -18.38
C THR A 22 1.67 19.31 -19.14
N LYS A 23 0.92 18.62 -19.99
CA LYS A 23 -0.28 19.08 -20.67
C LYS A 23 -1.52 18.45 -20.05
N GLU A 24 -2.70 18.91 -20.46
CA GLU A 24 -3.95 18.22 -20.14
C GLU A 24 -3.89 16.77 -20.62
N ASP A 25 -4.60 15.89 -19.92
CA ASP A 25 -4.63 14.44 -20.11
C ASP A 25 -3.30 13.68 -19.84
N ASP A 26 -2.18 14.36 -19.59
CA ASP A 26 -0.96 13.70 -19.13
C ASP A 26 -1.15 13.04 -17.75
N ILE A 27 -0.37 11.99 -17.48
CA ILE A 27 -0.38 11.27 -16.20
C ILE A 27 0.69 11.84 -15.26
N VAL A 28 0.26 12.17 -14.04
CA VAL A 28 1.15 12.59 -12.94
C VAL A 28 1.29 11.44 -11.92
N LEU A 29 2.53 10.97 -11.71
CA LEU A 29 2.85 9.97 -10.69
C LEU A 29 3.38 10.62 -9.42
N ASP A 30 2.82 10.23 -8.28
CA ASP A 30 3.33 10.60 -6.96
C ASP A 30 3.29 9.38 -6.02
N CYS A 31 4.48 8.87 -5.71
CA CYS A 31 4.65 7.68 -4.87
C CYS A 31 4.66 7.98 -3.36
N PHE A 32 4.45 9.24 -2.96
CA PHE A 32 4.40 9.68 -1.57
C PHE A 32 3.25 10.66 -1.38
N MET A 33 2.07 10.24 -1.80
CA MET A 33 0.92 11.14 -2.01
C MET A 33 0.49 11.88 -0.74
N GLY A 34 0.70 11.32 0.46
CA GLY A 34 0.31 11.92 1.73
C GLY A 34 -1.16 12.32 1.71
N SER A 35 -1.41 13.58 2.03
CA SER A 35 -2.74 14.19 2.00
C SER A 35 -3.37 14.36 0.59
N ALA A 36 -2.82 13.72 -0.45
CA ALA A 36 -3.29 13.76 -1.84
C ALA A 36 -3.24 15.14 -2.53
N THR A 37 -2.30 16.02 -2.16
CA THR A 37 -2.17 17.35 -2.78
C THR A 37 -1.91 17.24 -4.28
N THR A 38 -1.00 16.36 -4.71
CA THR A 38 -0.64 16.22 -6.13
C THR A 38 -1.81 15.76 -6.98
N GLN A 39 -2.56 14.78 -6.47
CA GLN A 39 -3.75 14.24 -7.13
C GLN A 39 -4.88 15.26 -7.18
N ALA A 40 -5.09 16.03 -6.11
CA ALA A 40 -6.07 17.11 -6.09
C ALA A 40 -5.78 18.17 -7.16
N VAL A 41 -4.51 18.59 -7.29
CA VAL A 41 -4.10 19.56 -8.30
C VAL A 41 -4.17 18.97 -9.71
N ALA A 42 -3.78 17.71 -9.90
CA ALA A 42 -3.89 17.02 -11.17
C ALA A 42 -5.34 17.01 -11.67
N LEU A 43 -6.29 16.60 -10.81
CA LEU A 43 -7.73 16.65 -11.14
C LEU A 43 -8.18 18.06 -11.53
N LYS A 44 -7.88 19.05 -10.69
CA LYS A 44 -8.28 20.45 -10.91
C LYS A 44 -7.72 21.05 -12.20
N MET A 45 -6.60 20.51 -12.68
CA MET A 45 -5.95 20.92 -13.91
C MET A 45 -6.19 19.94 -15.08
N HIS A 46 -7.16 19.02 -14.99
CA HIS A 46 -7.48 18.07 -16.07
C HIS A 46 -6.29 17.18 -16.49
N ARG A 47 -5.54 16.67 -15.50
CA ARG A 47 -4.54 15.61 -15.67
C ARG A 47 -5.05 14.32 -15.06
N GLN A 48 -4.54 13.19 -15.55
CA GLN A 48 -4.68 11.90 -14.90
C GLN A 48 -3.62 11.76 -13.80
N PHE A 49 -3.82 10.84 -12.85
CA PHE A 49 -2.82 10.61 -11.81
C PHE A 49 -2.70 9.14 -11.41
N ILE A 50 -1.53 8.79 -10.91
CA ILE A 50 -1.27 7.58 -10.14
C ILE A 50 -0.71 8.03 -8.79
N GLY A 51 -1.36 7.62 -7.70
CA GLY A 51 -0.92 7.90 -6.33
C GLY A 51 -0.57 6.61 -5.61
N VAL A 52 0.54 6.60 -4.88
CA VAL A 52 0.89 5.51 -3.96
C VAL A 52 1.11 6.09 -2.56
N GLU A 53 0.53 5.42 -1.57
CA GLU A 53 0.70 5.70 -0.14
C GLU A 53 0.89 4.39 0.61
N GLN A 54 1.77 4.40 1.60
CA GLN A 54 2.02 3.25 2.46
C GLN A 54 1.41 3.39 3.85
N LEU A 55 1.15 4.63 4.29
CA LEU A 55 0.67 4.90 5.65
C LEU A 55 -0.85 4.67 5.79
N ASP A 56 -1.27 4.41 7.02
CA ASP A 56 -2.60 3.94 7.41
C ASP A 56 -3.72 5.01 7.33
N TYR A 57 -3.36 6.26 6.99
CA TYR A 57 -4.30 7.37 6.93
C TYR A 57 -5.02 7.53 5.58
N ILE A 58 -4.75 6.68 4.58
CA ILE A 58 -5.31 6.84 3.23
C ILE A 58 -6.84 6.94 3.23
N ASN A 59 -7.51 6.08 4.01
CA ASN A 59 -8.97 6.02 4.11
C ASN A 59 -9.57 7.15 4.95
N THR A 60 -8.79 7.80 5.80
CA THR A 60 -9.28 8.86 6.70
C THR A 60 -8.94 10.26 6.22
N ILE A 61 -7.93 10.41 5.35
CA ILE A 61 -7.40 11.70 4.89
C ILE A 61 -7.46 11.81 3.37
N SER A 62 -6.73 10.95 2.67
CA SER A 62 -6.46 11.09 1.23
C SER A 62 -7.71 10.82 0.39
N VAL A 63 -8.39 9.69 0.63
CA VAL A 63 -9.64 9.31 -0.04
C VAL A 63 -10.75 10.33 0.23
N PRO A 64 -11.06 10.70 1.49
CA PRO A 64 -12.07 11.73 1.76
C PRO A 64 -11.74 13.09 1.13
N ARG A 65 -10.46 13.49 1.05
CA ARG A 65 -10.07 14.72 0.36
C ARG A 65 -10.36 14.62 -1.14
N LEU A 66 -9.95 13.54 -1.80
CA LEU A 66 -10.19 13.38 -3.24
C LEU A 66 -11.68 13.34 -3.58
N GLN A 67 -12.50 12.73 -2.73
CA GLN A 67 -13.96 12.79 -2.86
C GLN A 67 -14.50 14.23 -2.81
N LYS A 68 -13.97 15.08 -1.92
CA LYS A 68 -14.34 16.52 -1.87
C LYS A 68 -13.88 17.26 -3.12
N VAL A 69 -12.67 16.97 -3.62
CA VAL A 69 -12.17 17.54 -4.88
C VAL A 69 -13.11 17.19 -6.04
N ILE A 70 -13.46 15.91 -6.18
CA ILE A 70 -14.41 15.43 -7.19
C ILE A 70 -15.80 16.08 -7.01
N SER A 71 -16.22 16.32 -5.77
CA SER A 71 -17.47 17.01 -5.46
C SER A 71 -17.44 18.53 -5.72
N GLY A 72 -16.32 19.07 -6.23
CA GLY A 72 -16.20 20.48 -6.60
C GLY A 72 -15.82 21.41 -5.45
N GLU A 73 -15.06 20.94 -4.45
CA GLU A 73 -14.58 21.83 -3.39
C GLU A 73 -13.80 23.04 -3.93
N GLN A 74 -13.92 24.18 -3.25
CA GLN A 74 -13.38 25.47 -3.70
C GLN A 74 -12.08 25.88 -2.98
N GLY A 75 -11.36 24.92 -2.39
CA GLY A 75 -10.07 25.14 -1.73
C GLY A 75 -8.87 25.14 -2.69
N GLY A 76 -7.74 25.68 -2.23
CA GLY A 76 -6.49 25.69 -3.01
C GLY A 76 -6.64 26.43 -4.33
N ILE A 77 -6.26 25.80 -5.45
CA ILE A 77 -6.28 26.44 -6.78
C ILE A 77 -7.66 26.43 -7.46
N SER A 78 -8.71 25.89 -6.83
CA SER A 78 -10.00 25.65 -7.49
C SER A 78 -10.57 26.89 -8.17
N LYS A 79 -10.50 28.06 -7.53
CA LYS A 79 -11.00 29.32 -8.10
C LYS A 79 -10.14 29.79 -9.28
N ASP A 80 -8.82 29.63 -9.18
CA ASP A 80 -7.86 30.08 -10.20
C ASP A 80 -8.02 29.31 -11.51
N VAL A 81 -8.50 28.07 -11.44
CA VAL A 81 -8.74 27.20 -12.61
C VAL A 81 -10.23 26.96 -12.89
N ASN A 82 -11.12 27.70 -12.22
CA ASN A 82 -12.57 27.57 -12.36
C ASN A 82 -13.08 26.11 -12.18
N TRP A 83 -12.53 25.39 -11.21
CA TRP A 83 -12.89 24.00 -10.93
C TRP A 83 -14.33 23.86 -10.46
N GLN A 84 -15.09 22.97 -11.10
CA GLN A 84 -16.51 22.70 -10.77
C GLN A 84 -16.74 21.29 -10.22
N GLY A 85 -15.68 20.49 -10.03
CA GLY A 85 -15.79 19.07 -9.71
C GLY A 85 -15.80 18.18 -10.95
N GLY A 86 -15.92 16.87 -10.73
CA GLY A 86 -15.85 15.83 -11.74
C GLY A 86 -14.59 14.96 -11.61
N GLY A 87 -14.44 14.05 -12.57
CA GLY A 87 -13.42 13.00 -12.53
C GLY A 87 -13.80 11.84 -11.62
N SER A 88 -12.89 10.88 -11.51
CA SER A 88 -13.01 9.71 -10.64
C SER A 88 -11.62 9.17 -10.31
N PHE A 89 -11.54 8.25 -9.36
CA PHE A 89 -10.34 7.45 -9.15
C PHE A 89 -10.75 6.02 -8.80
N VAL A 90 -9.84 5.09 -9.08
CA VAL A 90 -9.91 3.72 -8.60
C VAL A 90 -8.98 3.60 -7.40
N TYR A 91 -9.45 2.94 -6.35
CA TYR A 91 -8.67 2.61 -5.17
C TYR A 91 -8.44 1.10 -5.14
N ALA A 92 -7.19 0.68 -4.95
CA ALA A 92 -6.81 -0.70 -4.84
C ALA A 92 -5.66 -0.83 -3.83
N GLU A 93 -5.57 -1.98 -3.17
CA GLU A 93 -4.51 -2.34 -2.22
C GLU A 93 -3.75 -3.55 -2.73
N LEU A 94 -2.48 -3.68 -2.32
CA LEU A 94 -1.69 -4.87 -2.61
C LEU A 94 -2.09 -6.00 -1.67
N MET A 95 -2.35 -7.19 -2.23
CA MET A 95 -2.66 -8.37 -1.43
C MET A 95 -1.42 -8.84 -0.66
N GLU A 96 -1.52 -8.84 0.67
CA GLU A 96 -0.42 -9.20 1.55
C GLU A 96 -0.08 -10.70 1.47
N LYS A 97 1.22 -10.97 1.41
CA LYS A 97 1.80 -12.31 1.57
C LYS A 97 2.67 -12.30 2.83
N ASN A 98 4.00 -12.23 2.69
CA ASN A 98 4.88 -12.10 3.86
C ASN A 98 4.69 -10.78 4.63
N MET A 99 4.09 -9.76 4.03
CA MET A 99 3.81 -8.49 4.71
C MET A 99 2.93 -8.67 5.94
N GLY A 100 1.94 -9.57 5.90
CA GLY A 100 1.08 -9.86 7.05
C GLY A 100 1.88 -10.41 8.23
N TYR A 101 2.76 -11.39 7.98
CA TYR A 101 3.66 -11.90 9.03
C TYR A 101 4.60 -10.82 9.56
N LEU A 102 5.16 -9.98 8.69
CA LEU A 102 6.04 -8.89 9.10
C LEU A 102 5.32 -7.92 10.04
N LYS A 103 4.10 -7.47 9.68
CA LYS A 103 3.27 -6.60 10.53
C LYS A 103 2.95 -7.25 11.87
N ASP A 104 2.64 -8.54 11.88
CA ASP A 104 2.35 -9.27 13.12
C ASP A 104 3.59 -9.42 14.01
N LEU A 105 4.77 -9.68 13.42
CA LEU A 105 6.03 -9.70 14.15
C LEU A 105 6.36 -8.32 14.74
N GLU A 106 6.17 -7.25 13.97
CA GLU A 106 6.37 -5.88 14.41
C GLU A 106 5.44 -5.48 15.56
N LYS A 107 4.19 -5.93 15.53
CA LYS A 107 3.20 -5.70 16.59
C LYS A 107 3.39 -6.57 17.82
N ALA A 108 4.00 -7.75 17.66
CA ALA A 108 4.27 -8.63 18.79
C ALA A 108 5.12 -7.93 19.85
N THR A 109 4.78 -8.21 21.11
CA THR A 109 5.39 -7.68 22.33
C THR A 109 5.87 -8.80 23.26
N THR A 110 5.46 -10.05 23.01
CA THR A 110 5.82 -11.22 23.83
C THR A 110 6.40 -12.37 22.99
N ILE A 111 7.16 -13.26 23.65
CA ILE A 111 7.75 -14.45 23.01
C ILE A 111 6.67 -15.43 22.52
N ASP A 112 5.54 -15.52 23.24
CA ASP A 112 4.43 -16.40 22.86
C ASP A 112 3.73 -15.90 21.59
N GLU A 113 3.60 -14.58 21.43
CA GLU A 113 3.12 -13.96 20.19
C GLU A 113 4.08 -14.24 19.03
N LEU A 114 5.39 -14.05 19.20
CA LEU A 114 6.39 -14.40 18.18
C LEU A 114 6.32 -15.87 17.78
N SER A 115 6.15 -16.75 18.76
CA SER A 115 6.01 -18.19 18.54
C SER A 115 4.74 -18.51 17.75
N SER A 116 3.64 -17.83 18.04
CA SER A 116 2.36 -17.97 17.32
C SER A 116 2.47 -17.49 15.86
N VAL A 117 3.16 -16.37 15.62
CA VAL A 117 3.44 -15.89 14.26
C VAL A 117 4.34 -16.90 13.52
N TYR A 118 5.39 -17.40 14.16
CA TYR A 118 6.28 -18.40 13.57
C TYR A 118 5.56 -19.69 13.17
N GLN A 119 4.61 -20.20 13.98
CA GLN A 119 3.83 -21.39 13.60
C GLN A 119 3.02 -21.17 12.32
N ARG A 120 2.46 -19.98 12.12
CA ARG A 120 1.79 -19.65 10.85
C ARG A 120 2.77 -19.49 9.70
N MET A 121 3.93 -18.88 9.95
CA MET A 121 4.98 -18.76 8.94
C MET A 121 5.40 -20.14 8.41
N LYS A 122 5.51 -21.16 9.28
CA LYS A 122 5.87 -22.53 8.86
C LYS A 122 4.91 -23.13 7.84
N GLN A 123 3.65 -22.68 7.82
CA GLN A 123 2.61 -23.24 6.96
C GLN A 123 2.50 -22.51 5.62
N GLY A 124 2.91 -21.24 5.53
CA GLY A 124 2.62 -20.43 4.35
C GLY A 124 3.55 -19.26 4.05
N ALA A 125 4.60 -19.03 4.84
CA ALA A 125 5.56 -17.97 4.54
C ALA A 125 6.60 -18.42 3.51
N ASP A 126 7.01 -17.48 2.66
CA ASP A 126 8.21 -17.65 1.84
C ASP A 126 9.44 -17.22 2.62
N TYR A 127 10.38 -18.13 2.77
CA TYR A 127 11.64 -17.89 3.46
C TYR A 127 12.74 -17.41 2.52
N ASP A 128 13.67 -16.59 3.02
CA ASP A 128 14.92 -16.32 2.33
C ASP A 128 15.66 -17.65 2.11
N PHE A 129 16.19 -17.88 0.91
CA PHE A 129 16.80 -19.15 0.51
C PHE A 129 17.98 -19.58 1.40
N ARG A 130 18.55 -18.66 2.19
CA ARG A 130 19.65 -18.93 3.12
C ARG A 130 19.17 -19.41 4.49
N VAL A 131 17.87 -19.44 4.72
CA VAL A 131 17.28 -19.84 6.01
C VAL A 131 17.26 -21.35 6.11
N ASP A 132 17.78 -21.84 7.23
CA ASP A 132 17.64 -23.22 7.65
C ASP A 132 16.71 -23.27 8.86
N LEU A 133 15.48 -23.75 8.63
CA LEU A 133 14.45 -23.85 9.68
C LEU A 133 14.82 -24.89 10.74
N ASN A 134 15.48 -25.99 10.35
CA ASN A 134 15.90 -27.01 11.30
C ASN A 134 16.98 -26.46 12.22
N LYS A 135 17.93 -25.70 11.66
CA LYS A 135 18.93 -24.99 12.46
C LYS A 135 18.26 -24.00 13.40
N TYR A 136 17.31 -23.20 12.92
CA TYR A 136 16.57 -22.24 13.75
C TYR A 136 15.84 -22.91 14.92
N GLU A 137 15.14 -24.01 14.68
CA GLU A 137 14.34 -24.69 15.71
C GLU A 137 15.19 -25.38 16.78
N ASN A 138 16.33 -25.92 16.38
CA ASN A 138 17.21 -26.70 17.25
C ASN A 138 18.38 -25.89 17.82
N ASP A 139 18.47 -24.58 17.56
CA ASP A 139 19.52 -23.72 18.08
C ASP A 139 19.38 -23.54 19.61
N PRO A 140 20.31 -24.08 20.42
CA PRO A 140 20.26 -23.94 21.86
C PRO A 140 20.52 -22.50 22.33
N GLU A 141 21.23 -21.69 21.54
CA GLU A 141 21.52 -20.28 21.86
C GLU A 141 20.28 -19.40 21.66
N ARG A 142 19.34 -19.80 20.79
CA ARG A 142 18.09 -19.07 20.53
C ARG A 142 17.27 -18.85 21.80
N LYS A 143 17.21 -19.85 22.69
CA LYS A 143 16.45 -19.75 23.94
C LYS A 143 17.04 -18.72 24.91
N ASN A 144 18.32 -18.37 24.73
CA ASN A 144 19.01 -17.36 25.53
C ASN A 144 18.98 -15.97 24.89
N MET A 145 18.52 -15.83 23.64
CA MET A 145 18.37 -14.55 22.96
C MET A 145 17.26 -13.73 23.59
N SER A 146 17.45 -12.42 23.65
CA SER A 146 16.43 -11.45 24.03
C SER A 146 15.25 -11.47 23.06
N PHE A 147 14.12 -10.92 23.50
CA PHE A 147 12.91 -10.77 22.67
C PHE A 147 13.20 -10.05 21.34
N GLU A 148 13.94 -8.95 21.37
CA GLU A 148 14.28 -8.16 20.18
C GLU A 148 15.17 -8.93 19.21
N GLU A 149 16.11 -9.73 19.72
CA GLU A 149 16.97 -10.57 18.90
C GLU A 149 16.18 -11.69 18.22
N GLN A 150 15.25 -12.34 18.94
CA GLN A 150 14.38 -13.37 18.37
C GLN A 150 13.44 -12.78 17.30
N LYS A 151 12.87 -11.60 17.57
CA LYS A 151 12.03 -10.86 16.61
C LYS A 151 12.81 -10.48 15.35
N ALA A 152 14.00 -9.93 15.50
CA ALA A 152 14.87 -9.56 14.38
C ALA A 152 15.26 -10.78 13.53
N LEU A 153 15.51 -11.93 14.17
CA LEU A 153 15.81 -13.18 13.48
C LEU A 153 14.62 -13.66 12.63
N LEU A 154 13.41 -13.68 13.19
CA LEU A 154 12.18 -14.05 12.46
C LEU A 154 11.91 -13.12 11.27
N ILE A 155 12.07 -11.80 11.46
CA ILE A 155 11.92 -10.82 10.37
C ILE A 155 12.95 -11.07 9.27
N LYS A 156 14.19 -11.42 9.63
CA LYS A 156 15.26 -11.72 8.66
C LYS A 156 15.01 -13.03 7.89
N MET A 157 14.23 -13.96 8.45
CA MET A 157 13.91 -15.22 7.78
C MET A 157 12.92 -15.03 6.62
N LEU A 158 12.08 -13.99 6.65
CA LEU A 158 11.13 -13.72 5.59
C LEU A 158 11.83 -13.29 4.29
N ASN A 159 11.39 -13.86 3.16
CA ASN A 159 11.78 -13.37 1.85
C ASN A 159 11.10 -12.01 1.57
N LYS A 160 11.88 -10.93 1.61
CA LYS A 160 11.40 -9.57 1.37
C LYS A 160 10.96 -9.30 -0.08
N ASN A 161 11.34 -10.16 -1.02
CA ASN A 161 10.85 -10.10 -2.40
C ASN A 161 9.46 -10.76 -2.56
N GLN A 162 8.91 -11.35 -1.50
CA GLN A 162 7.62 -12.04 -1.48
C GLN A 162 6.69 -11.41 -0.41
N LEU A 163 6.78 -10.10 -0.20
CA LEU A 163 5.92 -9.37 0.75
C LEU A 163 4.46 -9.34 0.29
N TYR A 164 4.21 -9.30 -1.00
CA TYR A 164 2.89 -9.26 -1.61
C TYR A 164 2.80 -10.32 -2.70
N PHE A 165 1.59 -10.77 -3.00
CA PHE A 165 1.36 -11.69 -4.11
C PHE A 165 1.63 -11.01 -5.46
N ASN A 166 2.21 -11.75 -6.39
CA ASN A 166 2.26 -11.33 -7.79
C ASN A 166 0.92 -11.67 -8.44
N GLU A 167 0.38 -10.78 -9.28
CA GLU A 167 -0.86 -11.05 -10.01
C GLU A 167 -0.77 -12.32 -10.87
N ASN A 168 0.40 -12.69 -11.36
CA ASN A 168 0.60 -13.93 -12.10
C ASN A 168 0.23 -15.19 -11.29
N ASN A 169 0.18 -15.10 -9.96
CA ASN A 169 -0.22 -16.20 -9.09
C ASN A 169 -1.73 -16.23 -8.82
N ILE A 170 -2.52 -15.28 -9.35
CA ILE A 170 -3.94 -15.14 -9.00
C ILE A 170 -4.80 -16.35 -9.38
N ASP A 171 -4.36 -17.12 -10.39
CA ASP A 171 -5.02 -18.33 -10.86
C ASP A 171 -4.49 -19.61 -10.18
N ASP A 172 -3.45 -19.53 -9.35
CA ASP A 172 -2.96 -20.66 -8.56
C ASP A 172 -4.03 -21.04 -7.51
N THR A 173 -4.38 -22.32 -7.39
CA THR A 173 -5.49 -22.78 -6.53
C THR A 173 -5.39 -22.26 -5.09
N ASN A 174 -4.20 -22.31 -4.51
CA ASN A 174 -3.93 -21.85 -3.15
C ASN A 174 -3.98 -20.32 -2.97
N VAL A 175 -3.94 -19.54 -4.06
CA VAL A 175 -4.10 -18.08 -4.03
C VAL A 175 -5.54 -17.70 -4.33
N HIS A 176 -6.17 -18.38 -5.30
CA HIS A 176 -7.57 -18.16 -5.66
C HIS A 176 -8.52 -18.41 -4.48
N GLU A 177 -8.24 -19.43 -3.66
CA GLU A 177 -9.01 -19.70 -2.43
C GLU A 177 -8.90 -18.59 -1.36
N LEU A 178 -7.91 -17.68 -1.48
CA LEU A 178 -7.67 -16.59 -0.53
C LEU A 178 -8.29 -15.25 -0.96
N ILE A 179 -8.85 -15.17 -2.17
CA ILE A 179 -9.43 -13.94 -2.73
C ILE A 179 -10.93 -14.10 -2.95
N SER A 180 -11.65 -12.98 -2.83
CA SER A 180 -13.08 -12.97 -3.16
C SER A 180 -13.28 -13.04 -4.68
N ASP A 181 -14.42 -13.60 -5.13
CA ASP A 181 -14.79 -13.58 -6.54
C ASP A 181 -14.83 -12.14 -7.09
N SER A 182 -15.28 -11.17 -6.29
CA SER A 182 -15.30 -9.76 -6.69
C SER A 182 -13.90 -9.19 -6.92
N ASP A 183 -12.94 -9.49 -6.04
CA ASP A 183 -11.56 -9.01 -6.20
C ASP A 183 -10.86 -9.70 -7.37
N TYR A 184 -11.16 -10.99 -7.58
CA TYR A 184 -10.67 -11.74 -8.74
C TYR A 184 -11.15 -11.11 -10.05
N GLN A 185 -12.45 -10.86 -10.18
CA GLN A 185 -13.02 -10.24 -11.38
C GLN A 185 -12.51 -8.80 -11.55
N PHE A 186 -12.38 -8.03 -10.46
CA PHE A 186 -11.78 -6.70 -10.51
C PHE A 186 -10.35 -6.74 -11.06
N ASN A 187 -9.50 -7.67 -10.61
CA ASN A 187 -8.14 -7.80 -11.12
C ASN A 187 -8.14 -8.18 -12.60
N LYS A 188 -8.98 -9.14 -13.04
CA LYS A 188 -9.11 -9.48 -14.47
C LYS A 188 -9.52 -8.27 -15.30
N SER A 189 -10.46 -7.47 -14.82
CA SER A 189 -10.88 -6.21 -15.43
C SER A 189 -9.75 -5.20 -15.52
N PHE A 190 -9.10 -4.94 -14.38
CA PHE A 190 -8.04 -3.94 -14.23
C PHE A 190 -6.84 -4.21 -15.13
N TYR A 191 -6.43 -5.47 -15.29
CA TYR A 191 -5.34 -5.88 -16.16
C TYR A 191 -5.76 -6.18 -17.60
N GLY A 192 -7.03 -5.96 -17.97
CA GLY A 192 -7.53 -6.14 -19.34
C GLY A 192 -7.62 -7.59 -19.80
N LYS A 193 -7.81 -8.53 -18.87
CA LYS A 193 -7.85 -9.99 -19.12
C LYS A 193 -9.27 -10.55 -19.29
N GLU A 194 -10.31 -9.72 -19.35
CA GLU A 194 -11.72 -10.16 -19.47
C GLU A 194 -12.04 -10.93 -20.78
N ASN A 195 -11.19 -10.83 -21.80
CA ASN A 195 -11.39 -11.45 -23.12
C ASN A 195 -10.25 -12.41 -23.53
N ALA A 196 -9.42 -12.86 -22.57
CA ALA A 196 -8.29 -13.75 -22.83
C ALA A 196 -8.63 -15.23 -22.64
#